data_AF-A0A1H7VKU3-F1
#
_entry.id   AF-A0A1H7VKU3-F1
#
_cell.length_a   1.000
_cell.length_b   1.000
_cell.length_c   1.000
_cell.angle_alpha   90.00
_cell.angle_beta   90.00
_cell.angle_gamma   90.00
#
_symmetry.space_group_name_H-M   'P 1'
#
loop_
_entity.id
_entity.type
_entity.pdbx_description
1 polymer ?
#
loop_
_entity_poly.entity_id
_entity_poly.type
_entity_poly.pdbx_seq_one_letter_code
_entity_poly.pdbx_strand_id
1 'polypeptide(L)'
;MKYKIPDQTRIGHVHLKVSDLNQSIYFYCEILGFEITTKYGDQAAFISAGGYHHHIGLNTWESKNAPRASKHGVGLYHTAILYPTKKVWGES
;
A
#
# COMPACT_ATOMS: atom_id res chain seq x y z
N MET A 1 34.46 -0.81 -9.38
CA MET A 1 34.10 -1.79 -8.32
C MET A 1 32.65 -2.24 -8.55
N LYS A 2 32.35 -3.53 -8.37
CA LYS A 2 30.96 -4.03 -8.40
C LYS A 2 30.37 -3.86 -7.01
N TYR A 3 29.42 -2.95 -6.86
CA TYR A 3 28.63 -2.85 -5.64
C TYR A 3 27.50 -3.89 -5.72
N LYS A 4 27.49 -4.83 -4.78
CA LYS A 4 26.42 -5.81 -4.65
C LYS A 4 25.63 -5.48 -3.39
N ILE A 5 24.31 -5.44 -3.50
CA ILE A 5 23.43 -5.37 -2.34
C ILE A 5 23.55 -6.69 -1.53
N PRO A 6 23.44 -6.66 -0.19
CA PRO A 6 23.42 -7.87 0.62
C PRO A 6 22.30 -8.83 0.24
N ASP A 7 22.57 -10.14 0.27
CA ASP A 7 21.60 -11.18 -0.12
C ASP A 7 20.38 -11.23 0.85
N GLN A 8 20.52 -10.68 2.05
CA GLN A 8 19.45 -10.59 3.05
C GLN A 8 18.60 -9.32 2.94
N THR A 9 18.86 -8.43 1.97
CA THR A 9 18.00 -7.25 1.75
C THR A 9 16.57 -7.70 1.43
N ARG A 10 15.60 -7.04 2.05
CA ARG A 10 14.16 -7.20 1.81
C ARG A 10 13.54 -5.84 1.56
N ILE A 11 12.47 -5.81 0.78
CA ILE A 11 11.64 -4.61 0.67
C ILE A 11 10.89 -4.45 1.99
N GLY A 12 11.05 -3.30 2.65
CA GLY A 12 10.41 -3.01 3.94
C GLY A 12 9.00 -2.44 3.81
N HIS A 13 8.80 -1.50 2.87
CA HIS A 13 7.52 -0.83 2.65
C HIS A 13 7.39 -0.29 1.23
N VAL A 14 6.16 0.00 0.83
CA VAL A 14 5.81 0.67 -0.43
C VAL A 14 4.95 1.88 -0.14
N HIS A 15 5.14 2.98 -0.87
CA HIS A 15 4.31 4.17 -0.74
C HIS A 15 3.50 4.37 -2.03
N LEU A 16 2.19 4.43 -1.88
CA LEU A 16 1.24 4.60 -2.97
C LEU A 16 0.69 6.02 -2.94
N LYS A 17 0.77 6.68 -4.09
CA LYS A 17 -0.01 7.89 -4.38
C LYS A 17 -1.45 7.47 -4.65
N VAL A 18 -2.39 7.96 -3.84
CA VAL A 18 -3.80 7.65 -3.96
C VAL A 18 -4.61 8.90 -4.25
N SER A 19 -5.72 8.76 -4.97
CA SER A 19 -6.59 9.88 -5.32
C SER A 19 -7.50 10.31 -4.17
N ASP A 20 -7.91 9.34 -3.35
CA ASP A 20 -8.75 9.52 -2.16
C ASP A 20 -8.18 8.67 -1.02
N LEU A 21 -7.84 9.32 0.09
CA LEU A 21 -7.24 8.66 1.24
C LEU A 21 -8.26 7.77 1.97
N ASN A 22 -9.50 8.23 2.14
CA ASN A 22 -10.52 7.51 2.91
C ASN A 22 -10.97 6.26 2.17
N GLN A 23 -11.16 6.33 0.85
CA GLN A 23 -11.47 5.17 0.03
C GLN A 23 -10.34 4.14 0.07
N SER A 24 -9.09 4.60 0.06
CA SER A 24 -7.93 3.72 0.14
C SER A 24 -7.83 3.06 1.52
N ILE A 25 -8.02 3.82 2.60
CA ILE A 25 -8.07 3.28 3.96
C ILE A 25 -9.18 2.23 4.07
N TYR A 26 -10.38 2.52 3.58
CA TYR A 26 -11.49 1.56 3.60
C TYR A 26 -11.11 0.25 2.90
N PHE A 27 -10.53 0.33 1.70
CA PHE A 27 -10.10 -0.86 0.97
C PHE A 27 -9.02 -1.65 1.72
N TYR A 28 -7.95 -0.99 2.16
CA TYR A 28 -6.83 -1.71 2.77
C TYR A 28 -7.12 -2.17 4.21
N CYS A 29 -7.88 -1.40 5.00
CA CYS A 29 -8.15 -1.74 6.38
C CYS A 29 -9.40 -2.60 6.53
N GLU A 30 -10.55 -2.16 5.99
CA GLU A 30 -11.82 -2.86 6.22
C GLU A 30 -11.96 -4.12 5.35
N ILE A 31 -11.48 -4.08 4.11
CA ILE A 31 -11.60 -5.22 3.18
C ILE A 31 -10.40 -6.17 3.30
N LEU A 32 -9.18 -5.61 3.29
CA LEU A 32 -7.94 -6.40 3.29
C LEU A 32 -7.40 -6.72 4.69
N GLY A 33 -7.89 -6.06 5.74
CA GLY A 33 -7.56 -6.38 7.14
C GLY A 33 -6.25 -5.78 7.66
N PHE A 34 -5.75 -4.71 7.04
CA PHE A 34 -4.65 -3.94 7.62
C PHE A 34 -5.13 -3.03 8.77
N GLU A 35 -4.23 -2.67 9.65
CA GLU A 35 -4.45 -1.73 10.74
C GLU A 35 -3.76 -0.41 10.44
N ILE A 36 -4.39 0.71 10.80
CA ILE A 36 -3.77 2.03 10.72
C ILE A 36 -2.75 2.16 11.84
N THR A 37 -1.49 2.41 11.49
CA THR A 37 -0.43 2.67 12.47
C THR A 37 -0.27 4.16 12.74
N THR A 38 -0.45 5.01 11.73
CA THR A 38 -0.32 6.47 11.87
C THR A 38 -1.13 7.19 10.78
N LYS A 39 -1.71 8.35 11.12
CA LYS A 39 -2.32 9.28 10.16
C LYS A 39 -1.68 10.65 10.23
N TYR A 40 -1.59 11.31 9.09
CA TYR A 40 -1.21 12.71 8.96
C TYR A 40 -2.39 13.49 8.38
N GLY A 41 -3.29 13.90 9.28
CA GLY A 41 -4.53 14.58 8.92
C GLY A 41 -5.34 13.79 7.89
N ASP A 42 -5.73 14.47 6.82
CA ASP A 42 -6.47 13.94 5.67
C ASP A 42 -5.57 13.62 4.46
N GLN A 43 -4.23 13.74 4.60
CA GLN A 43 -3.30 13.69 3.47
C GLN A 43 -2.50 12.39 3.39
N ALA A 44 -2.27 11.70 4.51
CA ALA A 44 -1.59 10.41 4.50
C ALA A 44 -2.02 9.48 5.64
N ALA A 45 -1.88 8.18 5.39
CA ALA A 45 -2.02 7.12 6.39
C ALA A 45 -0.98 6.03 6.15
N PHE A 46 -0.48 5.48 7.25
CA PHE A 46 0.46 4.36 7.26
C PHE A 46 -0.27 3.16 7.85
N ILE A 47 -0.12 2.01 7.20
CA ILE A 47 -0.86 0.81 7.55
C ILE A 47 0.06 -0.41 7.63
N SER A 48 -0.27 -1.34 8.52
CA SER A 48 0.48 -2.57 8.71
C SER A 48 -0.41 -3.75 9.10
N ALA A 49 0.20 -4.93 9.19
CA ALA A 49 -0.39 -6.11 9.77
C ALA A 49 0.63 -6.70 10.76
N GLY A 50 0.14 -7.23 11.88
CA GLY A 50 0.98 -7.89 12.89
C GLY A 50 1.91 -6.95 13.68
N GLY A 51 1.51 -5.68 13.88
CA GLY A 51 2.26 -4.74 14.72
C GLY A 51 3.55 -4.18 14.12
N TYR A 52 3.80 -4.37 12.81
CA TYR A 52 4.93 -3.75 12.11
C TYR A 52 4.76 -2.22 11.99
N HIS A 53 5.85 -1.46 11.85
CA HIS A 53 5.80 0.02 11.78
C HIS A 53 4.92 0.53 10.63
N HIS A 54 5.13 0.03 9.41
CA HIS A 54 4.17 0.09 8.29
C HIS A 54 4.66 -0.75 7.11
N HIS A 55 3.74 -1.40 6.40
CA HIS A 55 4.01 -2.07 5.12
C HIS A 55 3.65 -1.16 3.94
N ILE A 56 2.60 -0.35 4.07
CA ILE A 56 2.10 0.53 3.02
C ILE A 56 1.90 1.94 3.57
N GLY A 57 2.45 2.94 2.88
CA GLY A 57 2.11 4.34 3.06
C GLY A 57 1.14 4.79 1.96
N LEU A 58 0.00 5.36 2.32
CA LEU A 58 -1.00 5.92 1.42
C LEU A 58 -0.94 7.45 1.54
N ASN A 59 -0.77 8.17 0.43
CA ASN A 59 -0.76 9.64 0.48
C ASN A 59 -1.43 10.29 -0.73
N THR A 60 -1.97 11.50 -0.54
CA THR A 60 -2.62 12.29 -1.60
C THR A 60 -1.80 13.49 -2.06
N TRP A 61 -0.55 13.66 -1.58
CA TRP A 61 0.25 14.88 -1.74
C TRP A 61 0.31 15.40 -3.18
N GLU A 62 0.49 14.50 -4.15
CA GLU A 62 0.63 14.82 -5.57
C GLU A 62 -0.44 14.15 -6.44
N SER A 63 -1.53 13.68 -5.81
CA SER A 63 -2.52 12.83 -6.48
C SER A 63 -3.95 13.04 -6.02
N LYS A 64 -4.24 13.95 -5.10
CA LYS A 64 -5.61 14.24 -4.65
C LYS A 64 -6.53 14.49 -5.85
N ASN A 65 -7.61 13.71 -5.97
CA ASN A 65 -8.56 13.75 -7.09
C ASN A 65 -7.96 13.48 -8.49
N ALA A 66 -6.75 12.92 -8.58
CA ALA A 66 -6.13 12.59 -9.85
C ALA A 66 -6.94 11.51 -10.59
N PRO A 67 -6.95 11.53 -11.93
CA PRO A 67 -7.57 10.46 -12.71
C PRO A 67 -6.82 9.14 -12.51
N ARG A 68 -7.44 8.05 -12.98
CA ARG A 68 -6.81 6.72 -12.96
C ARG A 68 -5.44 6.78 -13.65
N ALA A 69 -4.43 6.18 -13.02
CA ALA A 69 -3.10 6.07 -13.61
C ALA A 69 -3.14 5.34 -14.96
N SER A 70 -2.34 5.81 -15.92
CA SER A 70 -2.19 5.17 -17.23
C SER A 70 -1.63 3.76 -17.08
N LYS A 71 -2.22 2.80 -17.81
CA LYS A 71 -1.72 1.41 -17.86
C LYS A 71 -0.31 1.30 -18.46
N HIS A 72 0.11 2.29 -19.25
CA HIS A 72 1.41 2.34 -19.91
C HIS A 72 2.30 3.48 -19.38
N GLY A 73 1.95 4.06 -18.22
CA GLY A 73 2.74 5.09 -17.57
C GLY A 73 3.92 4.51 -16.78
N VAL A 74 4.87 5.38 -16.44
CA VAL A 74 5.94 5.04 -15.50
C VAL A 74 5.34 4.88 -14.10
N GLY A 75 5.67 3.79 -13.41
CA GLY A 75 5.20 3.56 -12.05
C GLY A 75 5.41 2.12 -11.59
N LEU A 76 4.88 1.84 -10.41
CA LEU A 76 4.86 0.51 -9.82
C LEU A 76 3.89 -0.38 -10.59
N TYR A 77 4.37 -1.52 -11.11
CA TYR A 77 3.53 -2.44 -11.88
C TYR A 77 2.57 -3.24 -10.99
N HIS A 78 3.06 -3.85 -9.92
CA HIS A 78 2.22 -4.49 -8.90
C HIS A 78 2.94 -4.58 -7.55
N THR A 79 2.13 -4.76 -6.50
CA THR A 79 2.53 -5.32 -5.21
C THR A 79 1.56 -6.45 -4.88
N ALA A 80 2.00 -7.41 -4.07
CA ALA A 80 1.19 -8.56 -3.71
C ALA A 80 1.15 -8.71 -2.19
N ILE A 81 -0.02 -9.03 -1.66
CA ILE A 81 -0.25 -9.34 -0.25
C ILE A 81 -0.51 -10.84 -0.18
N LEU A 82 0.37 -11.55 0.52
CA LEU A 82 0.25 -13.00 0.72
C LEU A 82 -0.57 -13.26 1.99
N TYR A 83 -1.73 -13.89 1.82
CA TYR A 83 -2.52 -14.40 2.93
C TYR A 83 -2.09 -15.83 3.28
N PRO A 84 -2.15 -16.23 4.58
CA PRO A 84 -1.75 -17.56 5.01
C PRO A 84 -2.64 -18.67 4.41
N THR A 85 -3.88 -18.34 4.07
CA THR A 85 -4.82 -19.23 3.38
C THR A 85 -5.48 -18.49 2.22
N LYS A 86 -5.87 -19.24 1.20
CA LYS A 86 -6.64 -18.69 0.09
C LYS A 86 -8.06 -18.39 0.59
N LYS A 87 -8.35 -17.13 0.86
CA LYS A 87 -9.72 -16.69 1.14
C LYS A 87 -10.50 -16.75 -0.18
N VAL A 88 -11.59 -17.53 -0.20
CA VAL A 88 -12.53 -17.56 -1.33
C VAL A 88 -13.40 -16.32 -1.20
N TRP A 89 -13.38 -15.44 -2.20
CA TRP A 89 -14.21 -14.24 -2.25
C TRP A 89 -15.26 -14.43 -3.34
N GLY A 90 -16.54 -14.44 -2.97
CA GLY A 90 -17.66 -14.46 -3.93
C GLY A 90 -18.76 -15.46 -3.62
N GLU A 91 -19.52 -15.24 -2.55
CA GLU A 91 -20.95 -15.60 -2.45
C GLU A 91 -21.63 -14.51 -1.59
N SER A 92 -22.28 -13.56 -2.27
CA SER A 92 -23.32 -12.69 -1.74
C SER A 92 -24.24 -12.30 -2.89
#